data_AF-A0A7S0XBS8-F1
#
_entry.id   AF-A0A7S0XBS8-F1
#
_cell.length_a   1.000
_cell.length_b   1.000
_cell.length_c   1.000
_cell.angle_alpha   90.00
_cell.angle_beta   90.00
_cell.angle_gamma   90.00
#
_symmetry.space_group_name_H-M   'P 1'
#
loop_
_entity.id
_entity.type
_entity.pdbx_description
1 polymer ?
#
loop_
_entity_poly.entity_id
_entity_poly.type
_entity_poly.pdbx_seq_one_letter_code
_entity_poly.pdbx_strand_id
1 'polypeptide(L)'
;WAAMAVCTERAEGLELARLLLRGSSDHDILFALDLLVMTVCKGRNAKGALELARVLISKGAGSNHEAQDTSALYWAARAVYLGRSDGLELTRLLVEAGADVNFVDHEDMSSLFWAARMVHEGRSGGLELAKLFIGKGADVNLQNTENGMTALQIAA
;
A
#
# COMPACT_ATOMS: atom_id res chain seq x y z
N TRP A 1 -10.84 -11.14 13.56
CA TRP A 1 -10.49 -9.71 13.66
C TRP A 1 -9.44 -9.41 14.73
N ALA A 2 -9.68 -9.61 16.03
CA ALA A 2 -8.69 -9.28 17.07
C ALA A 2 -7.49 -10.24 17.16
N ALA A 3 -7.70 -11.55 17.01
CA ALA A 3 -6.64 -12.56 17.21
C ALA A 3 -5.49 -12.44 16.19
N MET A 4 -5.79 -12.32 14.89
CA MET A 4 -4.75 -12.19 13.85
C MET A 4 -4.04 -10.83 13.87
N ALA A 5 -4.73 -9.74 14.24
CA ALA A 5 -4.10 -8.43 14.40
C ALA A 5 -3.09 -8.40 15.56
N VAL A 6 -3.35 -9.16 16.64
CA VAL A 6 -2.41 -9.34 17.74
C VAL A 6 -1.23 -10.25 17.35
N CYS A 7 -1.46 -11.22 16.44
CA CYS A 7 -0.38 -12.09 15.94
C CYS A 7 0.69 -11.31 15.15
N THR A 8 0.34 -10.28 14.38
CA THR A 8 1.36 -9.51 13.63
C THR A 8 2.20 -8.56 14.49
N GLU A 9 1.81 -8.35 15.76
CA GLU A 9 2.55 -7.49 16.71
C GLU A 9 3.82 -8.15 17.26
N ARG A 10 3.90 -9.49 17.25
CA ARG A 10 5.04 -10.26 17.77
C ARG A 10 5.72 -11.04 16.64
N ALA A 11 7.04 -11.17 16.69
CA ALA A 11 7.82 -11.92 15.69
C ALA A 11 7.26 -13.34 15.48
N GLU A 12 6.90 -14.01 16.58
CA GLU A 12 6.33 -15.36 16.59
C GLU A 12 4.97 -15.46 15.88
N GLY A 13 4.10 -14.45 16.04
CA GLY A 13 2.79 -14.47 15.39
C GLY A 13 2.85 -14.11 13.90
N LEU A 14 3.87 -13.36 13.48
CA LEU A 14 4.18 -13.15 12.07
C LEU A 14 4.76 -14.42 11.42
N GLU A 15 5.57 -15.16 12.15
CA GLU A 15 6.09 -16.46 11.70
C GLU A 15 4.98 -17.52 11.62
N LEU A 16 4.06 -17.51 12.57
CA LEU A 16 2.84 -18.32 12.50
C LEU A 16 2.00 -17.96 11.28
N ALA A 17 1.79 -16.68 10.99
CA ALA A 17 1.07 -16.24 9.79
C ALA A 17 1.75 -16.76 8.51
N ARG A 18 3.10 -16.71 8.42
CA ARG A 18 3.83 -17.30 7.29
C ARG A 18 3.66 -18.80 7.16
N LEU A 19 3.67 -19.52 8.28
CA LEU A 19 3.49 -20.97 8.28
C LEU A 19 2.08 -21.35 7.82
N LEU A 20 1.06 -20.63 8.30
CA LEU A 20 -0.33 -20.85 7.88
C LEU A 20 -0.50 -20.58 6.39
N LEU A 21 0.06 -19.47 5.89
CA LEU A 21 0.02 -19.09 4.47
C LEU A 21 0.71 -20.08 3.51
N ARG A 22 1.52 -21.03 4.00
CA ARG A 22 2.11 -22.08 3.14
C ARG A 22 1.09 -23.09 2.64
N GLY A 23 -0.03 -23.27 3.34
CA GLY A 23 -1.09 -24.24 3.00
C GLY A 23 -2.46 -23.63 2.72
N SER A 24 -2.55 -22.30 2.65
CA SER A 24 -3.81 -21.56 2.56
C SER A 24 -4.29 -21.33 1.12
N SER A 25 -5.59 -21.06 0.99
CA SER A 25 -6.28 -20.78 -0.28
C SER A 25 -6.04 -19.33 -0.76
N ASP A 26 -6.31 -19.03 -2.04
CA ASP A 26 -6.15 -17.67 -2.60
C ASP A 26 -6.97 -16.60 -1.85
N HIS A 27 -8.11 -16.99 -1.25
CA HIS A 27 -8.93 -16.10 -0.44
C HIS A 27 -8.25 -15.70 0.89
N ASP A 28 -7.44 -16.59 1.48
CA ASP A 28 -6.69 -16.31 2.70
C ASP A 28 -5.49 -15.38 2.43
N ILE A 29 -4.97 -15.39 1.20
CA ILE A 29 -3.86 -14.55 0.74
C ILE A 29 -4.29 -13.07 0.67
N LEU A 30 -5.52 -12.81 0.19
CA LEU A 30 -6.09 -11.45 0.14
C LEU A 30 -6.30 -10.89 1.55
N PHE A 31 -6.88 -11.68 2.46
CA PHE A 31 -7.08 -11.28 3.85
C PHE A 31 -5.76 -10.95 4.57
N ALA A 32 -4.67 -11.66 4.24
CA ALA A 32 -3.37 -11.41 4.81
C ALA A 32 -2.74 -10.08 4.33
N LEU A 33 -3.06 -9.62 3.12
CA LEU A 33 -2.53 -8.37 2.55
C LEU A 33 -3.12 -7.14 3.26
N ASP A 34 -4.43 -7.12 3.52
CA ASP A 34 -5.07 -6.02 4.28
C ASP A 34 -4.52 -5.89 5.70
N LEU A 35 -4.29 -7.03 6.36
CA LEU A 35 -3.74 -7.09 7.71
C LEU A 35 -2.29 -6.62 7.79
N LEU A 36 -1.50 -6.99 6.78
CA LEU A 36 -0.09 -6.60 6.61
C LEU A 36 0.06 -5.08 6.54
N VAL A 37 -0.77 -4.50 5.71
CA VAL A 37 -0.78 -3.10 5.36
C VAL A 37 -1.18 -2.23 6.57
N MET A 38 -2.18 -2.66 7.33
CA MET A 38 -2.54 -2.04 8.62
C MET A 38 -1.43 -2.13 9.67
N THR A 39 -0.61 -3.20 9.64
CA THR A 39 0.54 -3.38 10.54
C THR A 39 1.66 -2.37 10.22
N VAL A 40 1.93 -2.13 8.92
CA VAL A 40 2.87 -1.10 8.47
C VAL A 40 2.37 0.30 8.80
N CYS A 41 1.09 0.62 8.60
CA CYS A 41 0.53 1.93 8.97
C CYS A 41 0.64 2.21 10.49
N LYS A 42 0.44 1.18 11.32
CA LYS A 42 0.60 1.27 12.79
C LYS A 42 2.07 1.35 13.23
N GLY A 43 3.04 1.12 12.33
CA GLY A 43 4.47 1.19 12.59
C GLY A 43 5.00 0.10 13.52
N ARG A 44 4.31 -1.05 13.59
CA ARG A 44 4.71 -2.18 14.44
C ARG A 44 5.35 -3.24 13.55
N ASN A 45 6.53 -3.72 13.93
CA ASN A 45 7.23 -4.83 13.24
C ASN A 45 7.34 -4.68 11.71
N ALA A 46 7.78 -3.51 11.24
CA ALA A 46 7.78 -3.18 9.82
C ALA A 46 8.65 -4.12 8.96
N LYS A 47 9.79 -4.58 9.49
CA LYS A 47 10.65 -5.56 8.81
C LYS A 47 9.91 -6.89 8.58
N GLY A 48 9.21 -7.38 9.60
CA GLY A 48 8.39 -8.58 9.49
C GLY A 48 7.27 -8.41 8.47
N ALA A 49 6.61 -7.24 8.48
CA ALA A 49 5.58 -6.92 7.51
C ALA A 49 6.13 -6.84 6.08
N LEU A 50 7.29 -6.23 5.83
CA LEU A 50 7.90 -6.20 4.50
C LEU A 50 8.25 -7.60 3.98
N GLU A 51 8.84 -8.43 4.83
CA GLU A 51 9.18 -9.80 4.44
C GLU A 51 7.93 -10.66 4.20
N LEU A 52 6.85 -10.46 4.97
CA LEU A 52 5.57 -11.12 4.72
C LEU A 52 4.92 -10.60 3.42
N ALA A 53 5.06 -9.31 3.10
CA ALA A 53 4.63 -8.73 1.82
C ALA A 53 5.27 -9.48 0.65
N ARG A 54 6.59 -9.71 0.73
CA ARG A 54 7.35 -10.43 -0.30
C ARG A 54 6.84 -11.86 -0.47
N VAL A 55 6.53 -12.56 0.64
CA VAL A 55 5.96 -13.91 0.59
C VAL A 55 4.59 -13.91 -0.08
N LEU A 56 3.70 -12.99 0.30
CA LEU A 56 2.36 -12.87 -0.28
C LEU A 56 2.44 -12.54 -1.78
N ILE A 57 3.27 -11.56 -2.16
CA ILE A 57 3.54 -11.20 -3.56
C ILE A 57 4.06 -12.41 -4.34
N SER A 58 5.02 -13.17 -3.80
CA SER A 58 5.56 -14.37 -4.46
C SER A 58 4.53 -15.49 -4.66
N LYS A 59 3.42 -15.43 -3.91
CA LYS A 59 2.29 -16.35 -3.99
C LYS A 59 1.17 -15.86 -4.91
N GLY A 60 1.33 -14.71 -5.58
CA GLY A 60 0.34 -14.16 -6.50
C GLY A 60 -0.56 -13.07 -5.92
N ALA A 61 -0.30 -12.60 -4.68
CA ALA A 61 -1.12 -11.57 -4.02
C ALA A 61 -1.03 -10.16 -4.66
N GLY A 62 -0.31 -9.99 -5.77
CA GLY A 62 -0.12 -8.70 -6.45
C GLY A 62 -1.01 -8.47 -7.66
N SER A 63 -1.62 -9.52 -8.21
CA SER A 63 -2.59 -9.39 -9.29
C SER A 63 -3.92 -8.95 -8.70
N ASN A 64 -4.41 -7.80 -9.16
CA ASN A 64 -5.69 -7.10 -8.94
C ASN A 64 -6.97 -7.96 -8.72
N HIS A 65 -6.96 -8.90 -7.78
CA HIS A 65 -8.11 -9.76 -7.49
C HIS A 65 -9.07 -8.98 -6.60
N GLU A 66 -10.01 -8.30 -7.24
CA GLU A 66 -11.41 -8.08 -6.83
C GLU A 66 -11.72 -7.74 -5.36
N ALA A 67 -10.76 -7.27 -4.57
CA ALA A 67 -11.04 -6.60 -3.30
C ALA A 67 -11.48 -5.18 -3.65
N GLN A 68 -12.75 -5.08 -4.03
CA GLN A 68 -13.44 -3.95 -4.66
C GLN A 68 -13.27 -2.57 -3.99
N ASP A 69 -12.62 -2.45 -2.84
CA ASP A 69 -12.62 -1.18 -2.08
C ASP A 69 -11.30 -0.81 -1.39
N THR A 70 -10.20 -1.58 -1.50
CA THR A 70 -8.96 -1.18 -0.81
C THR A 70 -7.69 -1.78 -1.39
N SER A 71 -7.05 -1.06 -2.33
CA SER A 71 -5.74 -1.46 -2.82
C SER A 71 -4.68 -1.35 -1.72
N ALA A 72 -3.87 -2.39 -1.53
CA ALA A 72 -2.69 -2.34 -0.66
C ALA A 72 -1.76 -1.15 -0.98
N LEU A 73 -1.80 -0.67 -2.23
CA LEU A 73 -1.04 0.49 -2.67
C LEU A 73 -1.47 1.79 -1.97
N TYR A 74 -2.77 2.01 -1.79
CA TYR A 74 -3.33 3.19 -1.12
C TYR A 74 -2.76 3.33 0.29
N TRP A 75 -2.84 2.26 1.07
CA TRP A 75 -2.37 2.28 2.44
C TRP A 75 -0.84 2.34 2.55
N ALA A 76 -0.11 1.76 1.60
CA ALA A 76 1.34 1.90 1.54
C ALA A 76 1.73 3.37 1.34
N ALA A 77 1.05 4.08 0.42
CA ALA A 77 1.19 5.52 0.25
C ALA A 77 0.78 6.30 1.52
N ARG A 78 -0.32 5.89 2.18
CA ARG A 78 -0.76 6.46 3.47
C ARG A 78 0.26 6.26 4.58
N ALA A 79 0.98 5.14 4.61
CA ALA A 79 2.07 4.94 5.56
C ALA A 79 3.21 5.96 5.33
N VAL A 80 3.53 6.28 4.08
CA VAL A 80 4.48 7.37 3.76
C VAL A 80 3.94 8.72 4.21
N TYR A 81 2.65 9.00 3.99
CA TYR A 81 1.99 10.23 4.48
C TYR A 81 2.10 10.41 6.01
N LEU A 82 2.05 9.29 6.75
CA LEU A 82 2.26 9.24 8.20
C LEU A 82 3.74 9.29 8.63
N GLY A 83 4.68 9.47 7.69
CA GLY A 83 6.11 9.55 7.96
C GLY A 83 6.77 8.19 8.24
N ARG A 84 6.17 7.08 7.80
CA ARG A 84 6.76 5.74 7.96
C ARG A 84 7.76 5.49 6.83
N SER A 85 9.04 5.32 7.18
CA SER A 85 10.11 4.99 6.24
C SER A 85 9.82 3.75 5.40
N ASP A 86 9.16 2.77 6.01
CA ASP A 86 8.91 1.46 5.42
C ASP A 86 7.75 1.48 4.41
N GLY A 87 6.92 2.53 4.45
CA GLY A 87 5.82 2.71 3.49
C GLY A 87 6.32 2.85 2.05
N LEU A 88 7.48 3.50 1.86
CA LEU A 88 8.05 3.70 0.53
C LEU A 88 8.63 2.40 -0.05
N GLU A 89 9.24 1.56 0.79
CA GLU A 89 9.70 0.23 0.39
C GLU A 89 8.51 -0.68 0.07
N LEU A 90 7.47 -0.68 0.91
CA LEU A 90 6.25 -1.45 0.65
C LEU A 90 5.59 -1.01 -0.66
N THR A 91 5.50 0.30 -0.91
CA THR A 91 4.93 0.84 -2.15
C THR A 91 5.71 0.33 -3.36
N ARG A 92 7.05 0.35 -3.31
CA ARG A 92 7.89 -0.20 -4.39
C ARG A 92 7.59 -1.67 -4.66
N LEU A 93 7.51 -2.49 -3.62
CA LEU A 93 7.23 -3.92 -3.77
C LEU A 93 5.85 -4.17 -4.39
N LEU A 94 4.84 -3.44 -3.98
CA LEU A 94 3.48 -3.58 -4.51
C LEU A 94 3.41 -3.18 -5.99
N VAL A 95 4.04 -2.06 -6.37
CA VAL A 95 4.06 -1.61 -7.76
C VAL A 95 4.89 -2.56 -8.65
N GLU A 96 5.98 -3.12 -8.12
CA GLU A 96 6.75 -4.18 -8.81
C GLU A 96 5.95 -5.48 -8.96
N ALA A 97 5.04 -5.76 -8.02
CA ALA A 97 4.14 -6.90 -8.06
C ALA A 97 2.96 -6.73 -9.04
N GLY A 98 2.85 -5.59 -9.71
CA GLY A 98 1.76 -5.29 -10.66
C GLY A 98 0.54 -4.62 -10.04
N ALA A 99 0.67 -4.00 -8.85
CA ALA A 99 -0.39 -3.16 -8.31
C ALA A 99 -0.72 -2.01 -9.28
N ASP A 100 -2.02 -1.77 -9.46
CA ASP A 100 -2.50 -0.69 -10.33
C ASP A 100 -2.14 0.69 -9.74
N VAL A 101 -1.23 1.39 -10.42
CA VAL A 101 -0.77 2.73 -10.04
C VAL A 101 -1.82 3.83 -10.25
N ASN A 102 -2.84 3.54 -11.07
CA ASN A 102 -3.97 4.42 -11.36
C ASN A 102 -5.19 4.12 -10.49
N PHE A 103 -5.07 3.18 -9.55
CA PHE A 103 -6.10 2.93 -8.57
C PHE A 103 -6.45 4.23 -7.84
N VAL A 104 -7.76 4.45 -7.74
CA VAL A 104 -8.38 5.52 -6.95
C VAL A 104 -9.01 4.91 -5.71
N ASP A 105 -8.89 5.59 -4.57
CA ASP A 105 -9.53 5.15 -3.34
C ASP A 105 -11.04 5.48 -3.31
N HIS A 106 -11.69 5.25 -2.18
CA HIS A 106 -13.10 5.55 -1.95
C HIS A 106 -13.45 7.06 -1.97
N GLU A 107 -12.45 7.94 -1.96
CA GLU A 107 -12.59 9.38 -2.16
C GLU A 107 -12.23 9.76 -3.61
N ASP A 108 -12.10 8.76 -4.51
CA ASP A 108 -11.61 8.87 -5.88
C ASP A 108 -10.25 9.56 -6.01
N MET A 109 -9.41 9.47 -4.98
CA MET A 109 -8.07 10.04 -4.98
C MET A 109 -7.07 9.02 -5.52
N SER A 110 -6.38 9.36 -6.60
CA SER A 110 -5.33 8.50 -7.17
C SER A 110 -4.09 8.46 -6.28
N SER A 111 -3.28 7.41 -6.43
CA SER A 111 -1.98 7.29 -5.75
C SER A 111 -1.06 8.50 -6.04
N LEU A 112 -1.10 9.03 -7.26
CA LEU A 112 -0.35 10.22 -7.66
C LEU A 112 -0.91 11.51 -7.02
N PHE A 113 -2.23 11.62 -6.86
CA PHE A 113 -2.86 12.73 -6.17
C PHE A 113 -2.38 12.84 -4.72
N TRP A 114 -2.34 11.72 -3.99
CA TRP A 114 -1.81 11.68 -2.62
C TRP A 114 -0.34 12.09 -2.56
N ALA A 115 0.48 11.63 -3.50
CA ALA A 115 1.89 12.01 -3.57
C ALA A 115 2.07 13.53 -3.80
N ALA A 116 1.27 14.14 -4.68
CA ALA A 116 1.27 15.58 -4.91
C ALA A 116 0.83 16.37 -3.66
N ARG A 117 -0.24 15.92 -2.99
CA ARG A 117 -0.72 16.51 -1.74
C ARG A 117 0.36 16.49 -0.66
N MET A 118 1.09 15.38 -0.54
CA MET A 118 2.23 15.28 0.39
C MET A 118 3.32 16.30 0.09
N VAL A 119 3.64 16.54 -1.18
CA VAL A 119 4.63 17.55 -1.58
C VAL A 119 4.14 18.94 -1.20
N HIS A 120 2.89 19.29 -1.50
CA HIS A 120 2.29 20.58 -1.13
C HIS A 120 2.27 20.78 0.40
N GLU A 121 1.94 19.74 1.18
CA GLU A 121 1.97 19.78 2.65
C GLU A 121 3.39 19.76 3.24
N GLY A 122 4.45 19.72 2.43
CA GLY A 122 5.84 19.67 2.90
C GLY A 122 6.23 18.36 3.59
N ARG A 123 5.53 17.26 3.30
CA ARG A 123 5.82 15.93 3.85
C ARG A 123 6.95 15.25 3.10
N SER A 124 7.82 14.58 3.83
CA SER A 124 8.87 13.74 3.26
C SER A 124 8.29 12.54 2.52
N GLY A 125 8.98 12.08 1.47
CA GLY A 125 8.58 10.90 0.69
C GLY A 125 7.55 11.15 -0.41
N GLY A 126 6.88 12.31 -0.43
CA GLY A 126 5.90 12.66 -1.46
C GLY A 126 6.53 12.74 -2.86
N LEU A 127 7.71 13.37 -2.96
CA LEU A 127 8.44 13.49 -4.22
C LEU A 127 8.92 12.12 -4.74
N GLU A 128 9.42 11.26 -3.84
CA GLU A 128 9.85 9.90 -4.16
C GLU A 128 8.68 9.03 -4.61
N LEU A 129 7.51 9.14 -3.98
CA LEU A 129 6.29 8.48 -4.41
C LEU A 129 5.84 8.95 -5.79
N ALA A 130 5.80 10.26 -6.03
CA ALA A 130 5.43 10.81 -7.33
C ALA A 130 6.35 10.30 -8.45
N LYS A 131 7.67 10.29 -8.21
CA LYS A 131 8.65 9.71 -9.15
C LYS A 131 8.41 8.23 -9.41
N LEU A 132 8.12 7.45 -8.38
CA LEU A 132 7.82 6.02 -8.50
C LEU A 132 6.57 5.79 -9.35
N PHE A 133 5.48 6.49 -9.06
CA PHE A 133 4.21 6.33 -9.76
C PHE A 133 4.30 6.78 -11.22
N ILE A 134 4.88 7.96 -11.49
CA ILE A 134 5.10 8.45 -12.87
C ILE A 134 5.99 7.48 -13.64
N GLY A 135 7.08 7.00 -13.04
CA GLY A 135 7.98 6.03 -13.66
C GLY A 135 7.34 4.67 -13.96
N LYS A 136 6.16 4.40 -13.39
CA LYS A 136 5.39 3.17 -13.57
C LYS A 136 4.11 3.37 -14.39
N GLY A 137 3.95 4.55 -15.00
CA GLY A 137 2.85 4.82 -15.93
C GLY A 137 1.58 5.37 -15.26
N ALA A 138 1.70 6.02 -14.10
CA ALA A 138 0.57 6.72 -13.51
C ALA A 138 0.06 7.84 -14.45
N ASP A 139 -1.25 7.90 -14.64
CA ASP A 139 -1.93 8.93 -15.40
C ASP A 139 -1.95 10.23 -14.60
N VAL A 140 -1.17 11.19 -15.08
CA VAL A 140 -0.98 12.51 -14.48
C VAL A 140 -2.21 13.42 -14.59
N ASN A 141 -3.18 13.05 -15.44
CA ASN A 141 -4.38 13.83 -15.70
C ASN A 141 -5.61 13.33 -14.94
N LEU A 142 -5.48 12.28 -14.12
CA LEU A 142 -6.57 11.82 -13.28
C LEU A 142 -7.05 12.95 -12.36
N GLN A 143 -8.34 13.22 -12.43
CA GLN A 143 -9.04 14.17 -11.60
C GLN A 143 -9.69 13.43 -10.44
N ASN A 144 -9.60 13.98 -9.24
CA ASN A 144 -10.43 13.51 -8.14
C ASN A 144 -11.90 13.88 -8.37
N THR A 145 -12.80 13.23 -7.65
CA THR A 145 -14.24 13.56 -7.73
C THR A 145 -14.67 14.66 -6.77
N GLU A 146 -13.88 14.92 -5.71
CA GLU A 146 -14.22 15.95 -4.71
C GLU A 146 -14.28 17.36 -5.32
N ASN A 147 -13.29 17.73 -6.13
CA ASN A 147 -13.17 19.08 -6.69
C ASN A 147 -12.65 19.13 -8.14
N GLY A 148 -12.51 17.98 -8.80
CA GLY A 148 -12.03 17.89 -10.18
C GLY A 148 -10.56 18.26 -10.34
N MET A 149 -9.77 18.25 -9.25
CA MET A 149 -8.36 18.62 -9.29
C MET A 149 -7.49 17.45 -9.73
N THR A 150 -6.50 17.78 -10.56
CA THR A 150 -5.38 16.91 -10.93
C THR A 150 -4.26 17.00 -9.89
N ALA A 151 -3.35 16.03 -9.93
CA ALA A 151 -2.14 16.05 -9.10
C ALA A 151 -1.31 17.34 -9.29
N LEU A 152 -1.28 17.90 -10.50
CA LEU A 152 -0.57 19.16 -10.77
C LEU A 152 -1.21 20.35 -10.05
N GLN A 153 -2.54 20.43 -10.03
CA GLN A 153 -3.26 21.54 -9.40
C GLN A 153 -3.15 21.53 -7.87
N ILE A 154 -3.03 20.34 -7.27
CA ILE A 154 -2.80 20.17 -5.83
C ILE A 154 -1.37 20.51 -5.42
N ALA A 155 -0.39 20.28 -6.31
CA ALA A 155 1.02 20.52 -6.03
C ALA A 155 1.44 21.99 -6.12
N ALA A 156 0.59 22.84 -6.71
CA ALA A 156 0.83 24.27 -6.93
C ALA A 156 0.49 25.11 -5.70
#